data_AF-A0A926JK85-F1
#
_entry.id   AF-A0A926JK85-F1
#
_cell.length_a   1.000
_cell.length_b   1.000
_cell.length_c   1.000
_cell.angle_alpha   90.00
_cell.angle_beta   90.00
_cell.angle_gamma   90.00
#
_symmetry.space_group_name_H-M   'P 1'
#
loop_
_entity.id
_entity.type
_entity.pdbx_description
1 polymer ?
#
loop_
_entity_poly.entity_id
_entity_poly.type
_entity_poly.pdbx_seq_one_letter_code
_entity_poly.pdbx_strand_id
1 'polypeptide(L)'
;MSRPGSTGLRFGMFAVCVARDPDPGLNSGKAKPLYDILVTFADVSSRDTGQGYPYRAALADCLDCSKQTVDRAAEYLEKEIGLVRVVRRKVEGKEDENDANLYMIFDAWLIHGVPPPADTPPQLVARYGHTIPGFDIDAWMREYAPDFDLPGWQAAYGEKLRAQQAKREEQRRKERARRKKSKKGGGGVTSEATPEHSANEGGGVIGDATGGVIGDASGGVMGDALSKAGGREPSSTSTDGGSAVGQSAGGLAPAGVSISAAPKADSEPGGFAADPKDSPPRQQKRKSPRTTKVTPARPVADEEEVWAALGPVLAEVGTRQGTRPATLRKAVRLLLGHNTDVRSTAFDAYPRRPEHALARINRGWYRAQGPERAAKDYDGPDAIRRPVGYLATVLTAQECIRPECELGILLTTGEECAECEGRAAERTVTALGARLEAETAQLAAERQAREAAEQQDRREQHDAFGLPEQRATWRCATPTCHRLGRGTPPDVRLCGECLEDARLSLHQGAPF
;
A
#
# COMPACT_ATOMS: atom_id res chain seq x y z
N MET A 1 10.41 -7.74 -19.51
CA MET A 1 9.89 -6.45 -20.02
C MET A 1 8.91 -6.74 -21.14
N SER A 2 7.61 -6.63 -20.88
CA SER A 2 6.59 -6.78 -21.93
C SER A 2 6.58 -5.53 -22.81
N ARG A 3 6.63 -5.69 -24.13
CA ARG A 3 6.50 -4.56 -25.08
C ARG A 3 5.18 -3.84 -24.81
N PRO A 4 5.15 -2.49 -24.83
CA PRO A 4 3.87 -1.77 -24.82
C PRO A 4 3.03 -2.28 -26.00
N GLY A 5 1.77 -2.61 -25.73
CA GLY A 5 0.83 -3.00 -26.79
C GLY A 5 0.65 -1.87 -27.81
N SER A 6 -0.03 -2.13 -28.92
CA SER A 6 -0.30 -1.14 -29.98
C SER A 6 -0.97 0.16 -29.51
N THR A 7 -1.53 0.17 -28.29
CA THR A 7 -2.12 1.32 -27.60
C THR A 7 -1.19 2.02 -26.60
N GLY A 8 0.07 1.60 -26.48
CA GLY A 8 1.06 2.20 -25.56
C GLY A 8 0.90 1.79 -24.09
N LEU A 9 -0.09 0.96 -23.76
CA LEU A 9 -0.34 0.50 -22.39
C LEU A 9 0.73 -0.52 -21.95
N ARG A 10 1.30 -0.27 -20.76
CA ARG A 10 2.12 -1.26 -20.05
C ARG A 10 1.20 -2.24 -19.31
N PHE A 11 1.57 -3.52 -19.29
CA PHE A 11 0.89 -4.53 -18.45
C PHE A 11 0.77 -4.02 -17.01
N GLY A 12 -0.44 -4.10 -16.43
CA GLY A 12 -0.67 -3.75 -15.02
C GLY A 12 -1.04 -2.30 -14.72
N MET A 13 -1.43 -1.48 -15.70
CA MET A 13 -2.08 -0.20 -15.40
C MET A 13 -3.49 -0.46 -14.84
N PHE A 14 -3.69 -0.14 -13.55
CA PHE A 14 -4.98 -0.11 -12.88
C PHE A 14 -5.43 1.33 -12.67
N ALA A 15 -6.74 1.56 -12.57
CA ALA A 15 -7.27 2.87 -12.27
C ALA A 15 -6.90 3.26 -10.82
N VAL A 16 -5.92 4.16 -10.66
CA VAL A 16 -5.44 4.60 -9.34
C VAL A 16 -6.56 5.18 -8.48
N CYS A 17 -7.57 5.80 -9.11
CA CYS A 17 -8.78 6.30 -8.44
C CYS A 17 -9.58 5.17 -7.77
N VAL A 18 -9.73 4.01 -8.42
CA VAL A 18 -10.39 2.83 -7.84
C VAL A 18 -9.58 2.28 -6.67
N ALA A 19 -8.25 2.18 -6.83
CA ALA A 19 -7.40 1.68 -5.76
C ALA A 19 -7.34 2.61 -4.54
N ARG A 20 -7.54 3.91 -4.70
CA ARG A 20 -7.54 4.88 -3.59
C ARG A 20 -8.94 5.19 -3.06
N ASP A 21 -9.97 4.57 -3.61
CA ASP A 21 -11.35 4.86 -3.23
C ASP A 21 -11.59 4.48 -1.75
N PRO A 22 -12.10 5.40 -0.91
CA PRO A 22 -12.29 5.17 0.52
C PRO A 22 -13.49 4.28 0.87
N ASP A 23 -14.29 3.86 -0.12
CA ASP A 23 -15.51 3.09 0.07
C ASP A 23 -15.27 1.81 0.89
N PRO A 24 -16.02 1.61 1.98
CA PRO A 24 -15.85 0.45 2.83
C PRO A 24 -16.21 -0.84 2.11
N GLY A 25 -17.20 -0.88 1.23
CA GLY A 25 -17.56 -2.12 0.54
C GLY A 25 -16.44 -2.60 -0.37
N LEU A 26 -15.76 -1.65 -1.02
CA LEU A 26 -14.59 -1.95 -1.85
C LEU A 26 -13.38 -2.40 -1.01
N ASN A 27 -13.16 -1.79 0.16
CA ASN A 27 -11.99 -2.03 1.02
C ASN A 27 -12.15 -3.12 2.09
N SER A 28 -13.37 -3.41 2.55
CA SER A 28 -13.64 -4.39 3.61
C SER A 28 -13.82 -5.80 3.07
N GLY A 29 -14.11 -5.93 1.77
CA GLY A 29 -14.29 -7.20 1.09
C GLY A 29 -13.09 -7.62 0.25
N LYS A 30 -13.33 -8.65 -0.58
CA LYS A 30 -12.38 -9.10 -1.62
C LYS A 30 -12.59 -8.37 -2.95
N ALA A 31 -13.44 -7.35 -3.02
CA ALA A 31 -13.79 -6.63 -4.25
C ALA A 31 -12.57 -5.95 -4.90
N LYS A 32 -11.79 -5.18 -4.13
CA LYS A 32 -10.58 -4.54 -4.67
C LYS A 32 -9.51 -5.55 -5.10
N PRO A 33 -9.10 -6.52 -4.27
CA PRO A 33 -8.19 -7.58 -4.70
C PRO A 33 -8.71 -8.37 -5.93
N LEU A 34 -10.03 -8.60 -6.02
CA LEU A 34 -10.63 -9.25 -7.18
C LEU A 34 -10.46 -8.39 -8.43
N TYR A 35 -10.76 -7.09 -8.36
CA TYR A 35 -10.52 -6.17 -9.47
C TYR A 35 -9.05 -6.16 -9.90
N ASP A 36 -8.11 -6.06 -8.94
CA ASP A 36 -6.67 -6.08 -9.22
C ASP A 36 -6.28 -7.36 -10.00
N ILE A 37 -6.80 -8.53 -9.58
CA ILE A 37 -6.58 -9.80 -10.27
C ILE A 37 -7.24 -9.80 -11.66
N LEU A 38 -8.49 -9.34 -11.79
CA LEU A 38 -9.18 -9.29 -13.08
C LEU A 38 -8.43 -8.41 -14.09
N VAL A 39 -7.85 -7.28 -13.64
CA VAL A 39 -6.99 -6.43 -14.48
C VAL A 39 -5.75 -7.18 -14.97
N THR A 40 -5.19 -8.11 -14.18
CA THR A 40 -4.07 -8.95 -14.64
C THR A 40 -4.48 -10.01 -15.68
N PHE A 41 -5.74 -10.44 -15.68
CA PHE A 41 -6.28 -11.40 -16.66
C PHE A 41 -6.79 -10.73 -17.94
N ALA A 42 -7.12 -9.44 -17.88
CA ALA A 42 -7.59 -8.67 -19.03
C ALA A 42 -6.41 -8.34 -19.97
N ASP A 43 -6.44 -8.89 -21.19
CA ASP A 43 -5.51 -8.50 -22.24
C ASP A 43 -5.75 -7.04 -22.68
N VAL A 44 -4.66 -6.36 -23.03
CA VAL A 44 -4.49 -4.90 -23.10
C VAL A 44 -5.33 -4.26 -24.22
N SER A 45 -5.97 -5.04 -25.09
CA SER A 45 -6.73 -4.54 -26.23
C SER A 45 -8.26 -4.65 -26.11
N SER A 46 -8.81 -5.59 -25.34
CA SER A 46 -10.27 -5.78 -25.24
C SER A 46 -10.84 -5.69 -23.82
N ARG A 47 -10.00 -5.60 -22.77
CA ARG A 47 -10.44 -5.64 -21.35
C ARG A 47 -11.54 -6.67 -21.06
N ASP A 48 -11.42 -7.78 -21.76
CA ASP A 48 -12.31 -8.91 -21.71
C ASP A 48 -11.46 -10.12 -21.29
N THR A 49 -11.92 -10.87 -20.29
CA THR A 49 -11.27 -12.10 -19.85
C THR A 49 -11.49 -13.28 -20.81
N GLY A 50 -12.11 -13.08 -21.99
CA GLY A 50 -12.43 -14.13 -22.96
C GLY A 50 -11.26 -14.95 -23.52
N GLN A 51 -10.01 -14.48 -23.36
CA GLN A 51 -8.79 -15.23 -23.73
C GLN A 51 -8.24 -16.08 -22.58
N GLY A 52 -8.66 -15.82 -21.33
CA GLY A 52 -8.05 -16.40 -20.13
C GLY A 52 -9.01 -16.98 -19.09
N TYR A 53 -10.33 -16.98 -19.36
CA TYR A 53 -11.45 -17.45 -18.51
C TYR A 53 -11.05 -17.87 -17.09
N PRO A 54 -10.89 -16.91 -16.16
CA PRO A 54 -10.54 -17.28 -14.81
C PRO A 54 -11.74 -17.97 -14.16
N TYR A 55 -11.61 -19.28 -13.96
CA TYR A 55 -12.60 -20.06 -13.21
C TYR A 55 -12.78 -19.44 -11.82
N ARG A 56 -14.02 -19.40 -11.32
CA ARG A 56 -14.30 -18.88 -9.97
C ARG A 56 -13.49 -19.60 -8.90
N ALA A 57 -13.20 -20.90 -9.09
CA ALA A 57 -12.25 -21.65 -8.28
C ALA A 57 -10.85 -21.03 -8.25
N ALA A 58 -10.27 -20.75 -9.43
CA ALA A 58 -8.94 -20.16 -9.53
C ALA A 58 -8.89 -18.75 -8.90
N LEU A 59 -9.92 -17.93 -9.12
CA LEU A 59 -10.05 -16.63 -8.46
C LEU A 59 -10.14 -16.76 -6.94
N ALA A 60 -10.90 -17.73 -6.45
CA ALA A 60 -11.05 -18.01 -5.03
C ALA A 60 -9.72 -18.43 -4.39
N ASP A 61 -8.94 -19.27 -5.07
CA ASP A 61 -7.61 -19.72 -4.64
C ASP A 61 -6.60 -18.56 -4.63
N CYS A 62 -6.57 -17.74 -5.68
CA CYS A 62 -5.70 -16.55 -5.72
C CYS A 62 -6.04 -15.54 -4.61
N LEU A 63 -7.31 -15.46 -4.21
CA LEU A 63 -7.79 -14.55 -3.17
C LEU A 63 -7.76 -15.15 -1.76
N ASP A 64 -7.39 -16.43 -1.62
CA ASP A 64 -7.48 -17.20 -0.38
C ASP A 64 -8.88 -17.05 0.27
N CYS A 65 -9.93 -17.36 -0.50
CA CYS A 65 -11.32 -17.22 -0.08
C CYS A 65 -12.24 -18.27 -0.74
N SER A 66 -13.54 -18.22 -0.45
CA SER A 66 -14.52 -19.12 -1.06
C SER A 66 -15.10 -18.57 -2.37
N LYS A 67 -15.58 -19.45 -3.27
CA LYS A 67 -16.29 -19.04 -4.51
C LYS A 67 -17.46 -18.08 -4.25
N GLN A 68 -18.21 -18.29 -3.17
CA GLN A 68 -19.29 -17.39 -2.74
C GLN A 68 -18.78 -16.00 -2.36
N THR A 69 -17.54 -15.88 -1.88
CA THR A 69 -16.93 -14.59 -1.57
C THR A 69 -16.52 -13.88 -2.84
N VAL A 70 -16.04 -14.61 -3.85
CA VAL A 70 -15.80 -14.08 -5.21
C VAL A 70 -17.10 -13.58 -5.82
N ASP A 71 -18.21 -14.30 -5.71
CA ASP A 71 -19.50 -13.85 -6.25
C ASP A 71 -19.99 -12.56 -5.59
N ARG A 72 -19.94 -12.48 -4.26
CA ARG A 72 -20.34 -11.27 -3.53
C ARG A 72 -19.46 -10.08 -3.89
N ALA A 73 -18.15 -10.32 -4.08
CA ALA A 73 -17.22 -9.31 -4.54
C ALA A 73 -17.53 -8.86 -5.97
N ALA A 74 -17.78 -9.80 -6.88
CA ALA A 74 -18.13 -9.51 -8.27
C ALA A 74 -19.48 -8.77 -8.38
N GLU A 75 -20.48 -9.21 -7.61
CA GLU A 75 -21.78 -8.56 -7.52
C GLU A 75 -21.66 -7.12 -6.98
N TYR A 76 -20.77 -6.89 -6.02
CA TYR A 76 -20.47 -5.55 -5.54
C TYR A 76 -19.83 -4.68 -6.63
N LEU A 77 -18.81 -5.19 -7.33
CA LEU A 77 -18.15 -4.48 -8.43
C LEU A 77 -19.12 -4.17 -9.58
N GLU A 78 -20.08 -5.06 -9.84
CA GLU A 78 -21.09 -4.94 -10.89
C GLU A 78 -22.22 -4.00 -10.52
N LYS A 79 -22.92 -4.25 -9.41
CA LYS A 79 -24.16 -3.54 -9.08
C LYS A 79 -23.93 -2.21 -8.36
N GLU A 80 -22.94 -2.15 -7.47
CA GLU A 80 -22.73 -0.97 -6.62
C GLU A 80 -21.76 0.03 -7.26
N ILE A 81 -20.74 -0.46 -7.97
CA ILE A 81 -19.74 0.40 -8.62
C ILE A 81 -19.97 0.52 -10.12
N GLY A 82 -20.42 -0.54 -10.79
CA GLY A 82 -20.45 -0.58 -12.26
C GLY A 82 -19.05 -0.72 -12.88
N LEU A 83 -18.07 -1.20 -12.14
CA LEU A 83 -16.69 -1.34 -12.61
C LEU A 83 -16.50 -2.58 -13.51
N VAL A 84 -17.29 -3.62 -13.25
CA VAL A 84 -17.21 -4.90 -13.95
C VAL A 84 -18.60 -5.36 -14.35
N ARG A 85 -18.78 -5.90 -15.56
CA ARG A 85 -20.00 -6.65 -15.93
C ARG A 85 -19.68 -8.13 -15.98
N VAL A 86 -20.52 -8.94 -15.33
CA VAL A 86 -20.31 -10.38 -15.24
C VAL A 86 -21.28 -11.09 -16.18
N VAL A 87 -20.78 -11.59 -17.31
CA VAL A 87 -21.57 -12.46 -18.19
C VAL A 87 -21.39 -13.89 -17.72
N ARG A 88 -22.42 -14.38 -17.01
CA ARG A 88 -22.46 -15.77 -16.52
C ARG A 88 -22.66 -16.70 -17.69
N ARG A 89 -21.76 -17.67 -17.85
CA ARG A 89 -21.86 -18.69 -18.90
C ARG A 89 -22.73 -19.83 -18.40
N LYS A 90 -23.65 -20.29 -19.24
CA LYS A 90 -24.43 -21.51 -19.01
C LYS A 90 -24.26 -22.42 -20.22
N VAL A 91 -23.47 -23.46 -20.07
CA VAL A 91 -23.26 -24.54 -21.04
C VAL A 91 -24.08 -25.75 -20.57
N GLU A 92 -25.06 -26.14 -21.37
CA GLU A 92 -25.88 -27.32 -21.07
C GLU A 92 -25.00 -28.58 -21.06
N GLY A 93 -25.17 -29.41 -20.03
CA GLY A 93 -24.44 -30.67 -19.89
C GLY A 93 -22.97 -30.56 -19.44
N LYS A 94 -22.46 -29.35 -19.16
CA LYS A 94 -21.08 -29.14 -18.69
C LYS A 94 -21.03 -28.21 -17.48
N GLU A 95 -21.28 -28.77 -16.29
CA GLU A 95 -21.30 -27.99 -15.05
C GLU A 95 -19.94 -27.35 -14.72
N ASP A 96 -18.82 -27.98 -15.10
CA ASP A 96 -17.48 -27.43 -14.88
C ASP A 96 -17.21 -26.16 -15.70
N GLU A 97 -17.78 -26.06 -16.92
CA GLU A 97 -17.68 -24.85 -17.76
C GLU A 97 -18.58 -23.71 -17.24
N ASN A 98 -19.58 -24.02 -16.41
CA ASN A 98 -20.45 -23.00 -15.79
C ASN A 98 -19.75 -22.22 -14.67
N ASP A 99 -18.58 -22.68 -14.21
CA ASP A 99 -17.77 -21.97 -13.22
C ASP A 99 -16.86 -20.90 -13.86
N ALA A 100 -16.81 -20.84 -15.20
CA ALA A 100 -16.09 -19.82 -15.97
C ALA A 100 -17.02 -18.67 -16.34
N ASN A 101 -16.87 -17.53 -15.65
CA ASN A 101 -17.56 -16.29 -16.00
C ASN A 101 -16.69 -15.44 -16.95
N LEU A 102 -17.36 -14.62 -17.76
CA LEU A 102 -16.71 -13.54 -18.49
C LEU A 102 -16.83 -12.25 -17.67
N TYR A 103 -15.70 -11.59 -17.43
CA TYR A 103 -15.65 -10.32 -16.70
C TYR A 103 -15.21 -9.22 -17.66
N MET A 104 -16.12 -8.28 -17.95
CA MET A 104 -15.83 -7.09 -18.76
C MET A 104 -15.50 -5.92 -17.83
N ILE A 105 -14.34 -5.28 -17.99
CA ILE A 105 -13.87 -4.22 -17.08
C ILE A 105 -13.98 -2.83 -17.73
N PHE A 106 -14.67 -1.89 -17.08
CA PHE A 106 -15.01 -0.57 -17.64
C PHE A 106 -14.10 0.57 -17.15
N ASP A 107 -12.81 0.33 -17.00
CA ASP A 107 -11.85 1.28 -16.41
C ASP A 107 -10.86 1.87 -17.42
N ALA A 108 -10.98 1.54 -18.71
CA ALA A 108 -10.06 2.02 -19.75
C ALA A 108 -10.05 3.55 -19.84
N TRP A 109 -11.25 4.15 -19.86
CA TRP A 109 -11.42 5.60 -19.96
C TRP A 109 -10.85 6.35 -18.74
N LEU A 110 -10.92 5.75 -17.54
CA LEU A 110 -10.32 6.29 -16.31
C LEU A 110 -8.80 6.32 -16.36
N ILE A 111 -8.18 5.31 -16.97
CA ILE A 111 -6.72 5.23 -17.08
C ILE A 111 -6.18 6.22 -18.10
N HIS A 112 -6.92 6.39 -19.21
CA HIS A 112 -6.51 7.27 -20.29
C HIS A 112 -6.94 8.72 -20.10
N GLY A 113 -7.79 9.01 -19.11
CA GLY A 113 -8.35 10.34 -18.92
C GLY A 113 -9.18 10.81 -20.12
N VAL A 114 -9.85 9.87 -20.81
CA VAL A 114 -10.71 10.16 -21.96
C VAL A 114 -12.19 10.04 -21.56
N PRO A 115 -13.12 10.68 -22.29
CA PRO A 115 -14.54 10.55 -22.00
C PRO A 115 -15.01 9.08 -21.99
N PRO A 116 -15.91 8.70 -21.06
CA PRO A 116 -16.46 7.35 -20.98
C PRO A 116 -17.27 7.00 -22.24
N PRO A 117 -17.07 5.79 -22.81
CA PRO A 117 -17.94 5.24 -23.85
C PRO A 117 -19.40 5.14 -23.42
N ALA A 118 -20.33 5.16 -24.37
CA ALA A 118 -21.78 5.10 -24.15
C ALA A 118 -22.26 3.85 -23.38
N ASP A 119 -21.53 2.74 -23.45
CA ASP A 119 -21.83 1.50 -22.76
C ASP A 119 -21.26 1.43 -21.33
N THR A 120 -20.58 2.49 -20.87
CA THR A 120 -20.07 2.58 -19.50
C THR A 120 -21.23 2.60 -18.50
N PRO A 121 -21.20 1.77 -17.44
CA PRO A 121 -22.24 1.82 -16.41
C PRO A 121 -22.36 3.22 -15.77
N PRO A 122 -23.57 3.78 -15.65
CA PRO A 122 -23.75 5.15 -15.16
C PRO A 122 -23.31 5.31 -13.70
N GLN A 123 -23.37 4.27 -12.86
CA GLN A 123 -22.84 4.35 -11.50
C GLN A 123 -21.34 4.65 -11.50
N LEU A 124 -20.59 4.09 -12.46
CA LEU A 124 -19.16 4.29 -12.57
C LEU A 124 -18.82 5.72 -13.01
N VAL A 125 -19.57 6.24 -13.98
CA VAL A 125 -19.40 7.63 -14.46
C VAL A 125 -19.81 8.64 -13.38
N ALA A 126 -20.93 8.41 -12.68
CA ALA A 126 -21.35 9.23 -11.56
C ALA A 126 -20.28 9.30 -10.46
N ARG A 127 -19.63 8.16 -10.21
CA ARG A 127 -18.64 8.01 -9.16
C ARG A 127 -17.29 8.61 -9.51
N TYR A 128 -16.77 8.37 -10.70
CA TYR A 128 -15.39 8.70 -11.07
C TYR A 128 -15.25 9.72 -12.20
N GLY A 129 -16.34 10.16 -12.84
CA GLY A 129 -16.29 11.12 -13.94
C GLY A 129 -15.59 12.43 -13.55
N HIS A 130 -15.70 12.85 -12.30
CA HIS A 130 -15.03 14.03 -11.76
C HIS A 130 -13.49 13.92 -11.73
N THR A 131 -12.93 12.72 -11.92
CA THR A 131 -11.48 12.52 -11.99
C THR A 131 -10.90 12.89 -13.35
N ILE A 132 -11.75 13.15 -14.36
CA ILE A 132 -11.35 13.56 -15.69
C ILE A 132 -11.49 15.08 -15.83
N PRO A 133 -10.39 15.82 -16.07
CA PRO A 133 -10.45 17.27 -16.21
C PRO A 133 -11.41 17.73 -17.31
N GLY A 134 -12.34 18.62 -16.97
CA GLY A 134 -13.29 19.21 -17.93
C GLY A 134 -14.43 18.28 -18.37
N PHE A 135 -14.55 17.08 -17.81
CA PHE A 135 -15.64 16.16 -18.13
C PHE A 135 -16.94 16.59 -17.42
N ASP A 136 -18.00 16.82 -18.21
CA ASP A 136 -19.33 17.17 -17.73
C ASP A 136 -20.18 15.91 -17.52
N ILE A 137 -20.29 15.48 -16.26
CA ILE A 137 -21.05 14.30 -15.85
C ILE A 137 -22.54 14.47 -16.18
N ASP A 138 -23.10 15.67 -15.97
CA ASP A 138 -24.53 15.92 -16.16
C ASP A 138 -24.90 15.92 -17.64
N ALA A 139 -24.03 16.43 -18.51
CA ALA A 139 -24.20 16.30 -19.96
C ALA A 139 -24.15 14.84 -20.40
N TRP A 140 -23.15 14.08 -19.94
CA TRP A 140 -23.02 12.66 -20.29
C TRP A 140 -24.22 11.83 -19.82
N MET A 141 -24.69 12.05 -18.58
CA MET A 141 -25.88 11.34 -18.06
C MET A 141 -27.13 11.63 -18.88
N ARG A 142 -27.36 12.90 -19.26
CA ARG A 142 -28.52 13.25 -20.09
C ARG A 142 -28.49 12.62 -21.47
N GLU A 143 -27.31 12.41 -22.04
CA GLU A 143 -27.14 11.84 -23.37
C GLU A 143 -27.21 10.30 -23.36
N TYR A 144 -26.50 9.64 -22.44
CA TYR A 144 -26.28 8.19 -22.47
C TYR A 144 -27.06 7.40 -21.41
N ALA A 145 -27.54 8.05 -20.35
CA ALA A 145 -28.26 7.38 -19.27
C ALA A 145 -29.38 8.28 -18.68
N PRO A 146 -30.35 8.74 -19.50
CA PRO A 146 -31.36 9.72 -19.07
C PRO A 146 -32.26 9.21 -17.93
N ASP A 147 -32.42 7.89 -17.81
CA ASP A 147 -33.23 7.25 -16.77
C ASP A 147 -32.48 7.08 -15.44
N PHE A 148 -31.18 7.40 -15.38
CA PHE A 148 -30.38 7.27 -14.17
C PHE A 148 -30.58 8.49 -13.26
N ASP A 149 -31.15 8.26 -12.07
CA ASP A 149 -31.31 9.30 -11.04
C ASP A 149 -29.96 9.67 -10.40
N LEU A 150 -29.18 10.48 -11.11
CA LEU A 150 -27.89 10.97 -10.65
C LEU A 150 -27.99 11.71 -9.30
N PRO A 151 -28.93 12.65 -9.09
CA PRO A 151 -29.07 13.34 -7.80
C PRO A 151 -29.38 12.37 -6.64
N GLY A 152 -30.31 11.44 -6.83
CA GLY A 152 -30.65 10.44 -5.81
C GLY A 152 -29.47 9.52 -5.49
N TRP A 153 -28.75 9.08 -6.52
CA TRP A 153 -27.54 8.27 -6.35
C TRP A 153 -26.45 9.03 -5.58
N GLN A 154 -26.17 10.28 -5.94
CA GLN A 154 -25.17 11.12 -5.25
C GLN A 154 -25.55 11.37 -3.79
N ALA A 155 -26.84 11.62 -3.51
CA ALA A 155 -27.34 11.79 -2.15
C ALA A 155 -27.15 10.53 -1.30
N ALA A 156 -27.54 9.37 -1.83
CA ALA A 156 -27.39 8.07 -1.16
C ALA A 156 -25.91 7.72 -0.93
N TYR A 157 -25.05 7.95 -1.93
CA TYR A 157 -23.61 7.71 -1.81
C TYR A 157 -22.96 8.64 -0.77
N GLY A 158 -23.31 9.93 -0.78
CA GLY A 158 -22.84 10.91 0.19
C GLY A 158 -23.29 10.59 1.63
N GLU A 159 -24.50 10.09 1.82
CA GLU A 159 -24.97 9.61 3.13
C GLU A 159 -24.18 8.38 3.61
N LYS A 160 -23.95 7.39 2.73
CA LYS A 160 -23.13 6.20 3.03
C LYS A 160 -21.72 6.59 3.48
N LEU A 161 -21.09 7.55 2.80
CA LEU A 161 -19.76 8.05 3.13
C LEU A 161 -19.74 8.78 4.49
N ARG A 162 -20.72 9.65 4.75
CA ARG A 162 -20.86 10.35 6.05
C ARG A 162 -21.09 9.37 7.20
N ALA A 163 -21.97 8.39 7.03
CA ALA A 163 -22.23 7.34 8.02
C ALA A 163 -20.96 6.53 8.35
N GLN A 164 -20.12 6.26 7.34
CA GLN A 164 -18.85 5.57 7.53
C GLN A 164 -17.83 6.44 8.29
N GLN A 165 -17.71 7.71 7.94
CA GLN A 165 -16.83 8.65 8.64
C GLN A 165 -17.23 8.76 10.13
N ALA A 166 -18.54 8.86 10.42
CA ALA A 166 -19.07 8.86 11.77
C ALA A 166 -18.70 7.57 12.54
N LYS A 167 -18.82 6.39 11.92
CA LYS A 167 -18.39 5.12 12.53
C LYS A 167 -16.89 5.09 12.87
N ARG A 168 -16.02 5.58 11.96
CA ARG A 168 -14.57 5.66 12.19
C ARG A 168 -14.24 6.63 13.32
N GLU A 169 -14.91 7.77 13.38
CA GLU A 169 -14.75 8.74 14.47
C GLU A 169 -15.20 8.17 15.81
N GLU A 170 -16.31 7.45 15.85
CA GLU A 170 -16.79 6.78 17.05
C GLU A 170 -15.80 5.70 17.52
N GLN A 171 -15.24 4.92 16.59
CA GLN A 171 -14.21 3.92 16.91
C GLN A 171 -12.96 4.57 17.50
N ARG A 172 -12.47 5.67 16.90
CA ARG A 172 -11.35 6.46 17.45
C ARG A 172 -11.68 7.02 18.84
N ARG A 173 -12.91 7.49 19.06
CA ARG A 173 -13.37 7.97 20.38
C ARG A 173 -13.36 6.84 21.42
N LYS A 174 -13.88 5.66 21.06
CA LYS A 174 -13.86 4.46 21.93
C LYS A 174 -12.43 4.01 22.25
N GLU A 175 -11.52 4.02 21.28
CA GLU A 175 -10.13 3.66 21.50
C GLU A 175 -9.41 4.64 22.42
N ARG A 176 -9.60 5.96 22.22
CA ARG A 176 -9.08 7.00 23.13
C ARG A 176 -9.59 6.82 24.56
N ALA A 177 -10.88 6.49 24.72
CA ALA A 177 -11.46 6.21 26.03
C ALA A 177 -10.86 4.96 26.71
N ARG A 178 -10.57 3.90 25.94
CA ARG A 178 -9.87 2.70 26.43
C ARG A 178 -8.44 3.02 26.89
N ARG A 179 -7.67 3.76 26.09
CA ARG A 179 -6.30 4.19 26.43
C ARG A 179 -6.24 5.10 27.66
N LYS A 180 -7.26 5.93 27.91
CA LYS A 180 -7.32 6.80 29.09
C LYS A 180 -7.57 6.02 30.39
N LYS A 181 -8.29 4.89 30.34
CA LYS A 181 -8.62 4.09 31.54
C LYS A 181 -7.45 3.25 32.07
N SER A 182 -6.49 2.85 31.24
CA SER A 182 -5.37 2.01 31.67
C SER A 182 -4.27 2.74 32.45
N LYS A 183 -4.24 4.09 32.44
CA LYS A 183 -3.15 4.86 33.08
C LYS A 183 -3.35 5.14 34.58
N LYS A 184 -4.52 4.83 35.16
CA LYS A 184 -4.86 5.22 36.55
C LYS A 184 -4.74 4.10 37.60
N GLY A 185 -4.19 2.93 37.27
CA GLY A 185 -4.13 1.77 38.16
C GLY A 185 -2.74 1.15 38.42
N GLY A 186 -1.64 1.76 37.96
CA GLY A 186 -0.29 1.15 38.01
C GLY A 186 0.78 1.96 38.77
N GLY A 187 0.39 2.94 39.58
CA GLY A 187 1.31 3.79 40.35
C GLY A 187 0.93 3.77 41.82
N GLY A 188 1.36 2.73 42.53
CA GLY A 188 1.04 2.54 43.95
C GLY A 188 1.73 1.32 44.55
N VAL A 189 3.01 1.12 44.25
CA VAL A 189 3.91 0.36 45.13
C VAL A 189 4.99 1.37 45.53
N THR A 190 4.69 2.10 46.59
CA THR A 190 5.68 2.81 47.39
C THR A 190 6.53 1.74 48.07
N SER A 191 7.77 1.58 47.61
CA SER A 191 8.83 0.89 48.32
C SER A 191 9.19 1.72 49.55
N GLU A 192 8.48 1.47 50.65
CA GLU A 192 8.84 1.92 51.98
C GLU A 192 9.95 1.02 52.53
N ALA A 193 10.94 1.65 53.13
CA ALA A 193 12.21 1.09 53.56
C ALA A 193 12.05 0.03 54.66
N THR A 194 12.91 -0.99 54.64
CA THR A 194 13.22 -1.80 55.83
C THR A 194 14.72 -2.14 55.80
N PRO A 195 15.45 -2.00 56.92
CA PRO A 195 16.90 -1.85 56.93
C PRO A 195 17.65 -3.18 56.97
N GLU A 196 18.96 -3.07 56.78
CA GLU A 196 19.98 -4.10 56.80
C GLU A 196 19.82 -5.15 57.92
N HIS A 197 19.85 -6.43 57.55
CA HIS A 197 20.27 -7.49 58.45
C HIS A 197 21.21 -8.48 57.73
N SER A 198 22.28 -8.76 58.45
CA SER A 198 23.43 -9.61 58.17
C SER A 198 23.12 -11.09 57.93
N ALA A 199 23.98 -11.71 57.11
CA ALA A 199 24.45 -13.10 57.16
C ALA A 199 23.41 -14.21 57.41
N ASN A 200 23.10 -15.00 56.37
CA ASN A 200 23.27 -16.45 56.46
C ASN A 200 23.24 -17.15 55.11
N GLU A 201 23.94 -18.28 55.09
CA GLU A 201 24.08 -19.25 54.01
C GLU A 201 22.75 -19.91 53.61
N GLY A 202 22.67 -20.29 52.32
CA GLY A 202 21.98 -21.50 51.88
C GLY A 202 20.49 -21.39 51.53
N GLY A 203 20.14 -21.93 50.37
CA GLY A 203 18.75 -22.32 50.07
C GLY A 203 18.29 -21.95 48.67
N GLY A 204 18.32 -22.91 47.75
CA GLY A 204 17.82 -22.74 46.39
C GLY A 204 16.31 -22.51 46.32
N VAL A 205 15.89 -21.59 45.46
CA VAL A 205 14.53 -21.50 44.93
C VAL A 205 14.62 -21.13 43.45
N ILE A 206 14.36 -22.13 42.60
CA ILE A 206 14.12 -21.93 41.17
C ILE A 206 12.66 -21.45 41.05
N GLY A 207 12.47 -20.13 41.02
CA GLY A 207 11.18 -19.48 40.82
C GLY A 207 11.16 -18.76 39.48
N ASP A 208 10.76 -19.48 38.44
CA ASP A 208 10.62 -18.98 37.06
C ASP A 208 9.40 -18.07 36.97
N ALA A 209 9.62 -16.75 37.06
CA ALA A 209 8.58 -15.73 36.96
C ALA A 209 8.35 -15.35 35.49
N THR A 210 7.47 -16.08 34.80
CA THR A 210 6.96 -15.67 33.49
C THR A 210 6.00 -14.49 33.62
N GLY A 211 6.48 -13.29 33.29
CA GLY A 211 5.65 -12.11 33.07
C GLY A 211 4.79 -12.27 31.82
N GLY A 212 3.46 -12.24 31.99
CA GLY A 212 2.51 -12.27 30.90
C GLY A 212 2.48 -10.95 30.13
N VAL A 213 2.96 -10.98 28.88
CA VAL A 213 2.77 -9.90 27.91
C VAL A 213 1.74 -10.36 26.89
N ILE A 214 0.50 -9.87 27.04
CA ILE A 214 -0.52 -9.95 26.00
C ILE A 214 -0.47 -8.61 25.25
N GLY A 215 0.18 -8.60 24.10
CA GLY A 215 0.16 -7.48 23.16
C GLY A 215 -0.36 -7.97 21.81
N ASP A 216 -1.62 -7.66 21.52
CA ASP A 216 -2.23 -7.84 20.19
C ASP A 216 -1.48 -7.00 19.15
N ALA A 217 -0.81 -7.67 18.22
CA ALA A 217 -0.19 -7.04 17.07
C ALA A 217 -1.19 -7.02 15.90
N SER A 218 -1.98 -5.94 15.82
CA SER A 218 -2.62 -5.52 14.57
C SER A 218 -1.63 -4.64 13.80
N GLY A 219 -0.70 -5.29 13.10
CA GLY A 219 0.23 -4.64 12.18
C GLY A 219 -0.15 -4.97 10.74
N GLY A 220 -0.85 -4.06 10.07
CA GLY A 220 -1.09 -4.16 8.64
C GLY A 220 0.23 -3.97 7.89
N VAL A 221 0.70 -5.04 7.26
CA VAL A 221 1.76 -5.02 6.24
C VAL A 221 1.11 -5.56 4.97
N MET A 222 0.74 -4.64 4.08
CA MET A 222 0.32 -4.92 2.71
C MET A 222 1.43 -4.42 1.80
N GLY A 223 1.92 -5.29 0.90
CA GLY A 223 2.82 -4.90 -0.19
C GLY A 223 4.00 -5.84 -0.33
N ASP A 224 3.76 -7.01 -0.92
CA ASP A 224 4.63 -7.68 -1.90
C ASP A 224 4.28 -9.17 -1.99
N ALA A 225 3.32 -9.49 -2.86
CA ALA A 225 3.07 -10.85 -3.29
C ALA A 225 2.18 -10.89 -4.54
N LEU A 226 2.70 -10.54 -5.72
CA LEU A 226 2.18 -11.07 -7.00
C LEU A 226 3.26 -10.97 -8.09
N SER A 227 3.99 -12.06 -8.34
CA SER A 227 4.61 -12.36 -9.64
C SER A 227 5.14 -13.79 -9.66
N LYS A 228 4.30 -14.76 -10.04
CA LYS A 228 4.76 -16.05 -10.57
C LYS A 228 3.70 -16.63 -11.51
N ALA A 229 3.81 -16.27 -12.79
CA ALA A 229 3.22 -16.99 -13.90
C ALA A 229 4.10 -16.74 -15.14
N GLY A 230 5.18 -17.50 -15.27
CA GLY A 230 5.99 -17.56 -16.49
C GLY A 230 5.69 -18.87 -17.21
N GLY A 231 4.69 -18.83 -18.09
CA GLY A 231 4.44 -19.89 -19.06
C GLY A 231 5.53 -19.87 -20.14
N ARG A 232 6.10 -21.04 -20.42
CA ARG A 232 7.09 -21.25 -21.47
C ARG A 232 6.35 -21.41 -22.80
N GLU A 233 6.40 -20.41 -23.67
CA GLU A 233 6.00 -20.56 -25.08
C GLU A 233 7.13 -21.24 -25.88
N PRO A 234 6.81 -22.22 -26.75
CA PRO A 234 7.77 -22.79 -27.68
C PRO A 234 7.93 -21.92 -28.94
N SER A 235 9.17 -21.73 -29.33
CA SER A 235 9.61 -21.09 -30.57
C SER A 235 9.09 -21.83 -31.80
N SER A 236 8.29 -21.17 -32.64
CA SER A 236 7.90 -21.66 -33.97
C SER A 236 8.85 -21.11 -35.03
N THR A 237 9.82 -21.94 -35.45
CA THR A 237 10.51 -21.78 -36.73
C THR A 237 9.67 -22.41 -37.83
N SER A 238 9.42 -21.64 -38.87
CA SER A 238 8.76 -22.06 -40.11
C SER A 238 9.63 -23.04 -40.90
N THR A 239 9.12 -24.24 -41.15
CA THR A 239 9.56 -25.06 -42.29
C THR A 239 8.42 -25.97 -42.77
N ASP A 240 8.31 -26.03 -44.09
CA ASP A 240 7.28 -26.69 -44.88
C ASP A 240 7.16 -28.21 -44.68
N GLY A 241 5.93 -28.71 -44.90
CA GLY A 241 5.65 -29.92 -45.67
C GLY A 241 5.83 -31.29 -44.99
N GLY A 242 4.73 -32.01 -44.79
CA GLY A 242 4.79 -33.46 -44.58
C GLY A 242 3.58 -34.10 -43.91
N SER A 243 2.69 -34.66 -44.73
CA SER A 243 1.59 -35.56 -44.34
C SER A 243 2.11 -36.92 -43.85
N ALA A 244 1.64 -37.44 -42.70
CA ALA A 244 1.42 -38.88 -42.46
C ALA A 244 0.72 -39.19 -41.12
N VAL A 245 -0.49 -39.76 -41.22
CA VAL A 245 -1.00 -40.97 -40.57
C VAL A 245 -0.33 -41.50 -39.28
N GLY A 246 -1.12 -41.53 -38.19
CA GLY A 246 -1.30 -42.69 -37.30
C GLY A 246 -0.22 -43.03 -36.26
N GLN A 247 -0.61 -43.08 -34.98
CA GLN A 247 -0.58 -44.29 -34.14
C GLN A 247 -1.04 -44.03 -32.70
N SER A 248 -1.84 -44.96 -32.21
CA SER A 248 -2.40 -45.12 -30.87
C SER A 248 -1.37 -45.66 -29.87
N ALA A 249 -1.49 -45.30 -28.58
CA ALA A 249 -1.22 -46.14 -27.40
C ALA A 249 -1.52 -45.33 -26.12
N GLY A 250 -2.50 -45.74 -25.31
CA GLY A 250 -2.25 -46.37 -23.99
C GLY A 250 -2.09 -45.31 -22.89
N GLY A 251 -3.08 -45.01 -22.06
CA GLY A 251 -3.69 -45.94 -21.10
C GLY A 251 -2.83 -45.96 -19.83
N LEU A 252 -3.36 -45.47 -18.70
CA LEU A 252 -3.17 -45.98 -17.33
C LEU A 252 -3.93 -45.07 -16.33
N ALA A 253 -4.99 -45.63 -15.76
CA ALA A 253 -5.64 -45.16 -14.54
C ALA A 253 -4.90 -45.70 -13.31
N PRO A 254 -5.14 -45.10 -12.12
CA PRO A 254 -5.41 -45.94 -10.97
C PRO A 254 -6.69 -45.55 -10.22
N ALA A 255 -7.38 -46.61 -9.79
CA ALA A 255 -8.53 -46.62 -8.90
C ALA A 255 -8.19 -46.17 -7.48
N GLY A 256 -9.17 -45.62 -6.75
CA GLY A 256 -9.00 -45.21 -5.37
C GLY A 256 -10.27 -44.78 -4.64
N VAL A 257 -11.21 -45.72 -4.51
CA VAL A 257 -12.16 -45.92 -3.40
C VAL A 257 -12.93 -44.70 -2.84
N SER A 258 -14.18 -44.61 -3.27
CA SER A 258 -15.26 -43.86 -2.62
C SER A 258 -15.79 -44.65 -1.42
N ILE A 259 -15.92 -44.01 -0.25
CA ILE A 259 -16.72 -44.51 0.87
C ILE A 259 -17.88 -43.54 1.08
N SER A 260 -19.04 -43.94 0.56
CA SER A 260 -20.33 -43.36 0.84
C SER A 260 -20.80 -43.79 2.23
N ALA A 261 -21.18 -42.83 3.09
CA ALA A 261 -21.98 -43.09 4.27
C ALA A 261 -23.44 -42.79 3.95
N ALA A 262 -24.29 -43.81 4.09
CA ALA A 262 -25.72 -43.79 3.86
C ALA A 262 -26.49 -42.99 4.93
N PRO A 263 -27.71 -42.51 4.64
CA PRO A 263 -28.51 -41.68 5.52
C PRO A 263 -29.34 -42.51 6.51
N LYS A 264 -29.68 -41.92 7.66
CA LYS A 264 -30.76 -42.38 8.54
C LYS A 264 -31.81 -41.26 8.67
N ALA A 265 -32.97 -41.51 8.10
CA ALA A 265 -34.28 -41.02 8.54
C ALA A 265 -34.65 -41.77 9.85
N ASP A 266 -35.59 -41.44 10.74
CA ASP A 266 -36.71 -40.51 10.85
C ASP A 266 -37.08 -40.41 12.35
N SER A 267 -38.07 -39.58 12.70
CA SER A 267 -38.93 -39.59 13.92
C SER A 267 -38.38 -38.76 15.10
N GLU A 268 -39.07 -37.81 15.75
CA GLU A 268 -40.47 -37.39 15.86
C GLU A 268 -40.55 -35.92 16.38
N PRO A 269 -41.72 -35.25 16.34
CA PRO A 269 -41.90 -33.88 16.83
C PRO A 269 -42.29 -33.84 18.32
N GLY A 270 -41.67 -32.94 19.09
CA GLY A 270 -42.04 -32.70 20.48
C GLY A 270 -41.71 -31.28 20.91
N GLY A 271 -42.71 -30.41 20.98
CA GLY A 271 -42.62 -29.14 21.69
C GLY A 271 -42.70 -29.36 23.19
N PHE A 272 -42.12 -28.46 23.99
CA PHE A 272 -42.71 -27.94 25.23
C PHE A 272 -41.81 -26.83 25.83
N ALA A 273 -42.51 -25.76 26.23
CA ALA A 273 -42.31 -24.87 27.38
C ALA A 273 -40.97 -24.13 27.58
N ALA A 274 -41.11 -22.80 27.58
CA ALA A 274 -40.21 -21.86 28.23
C ALA A 274 -40.14 -22.12 29.75
N ASP A 275 -38.94 -21.97 30.33
CA ASP A 275 -38.78 -21.67 31.75
C ASP A 275 -37.51 -20.81 31.95
N PRO A 276 -37.59 -19.62 32.58
CA PRO A 276 -36.46 -18.74 32.81
C PRO A 276 -35.83 -19.01 34.18
N LYS A 277 -34.59 -19.50 34.22
CA LYS A 277 -33.78 -19.44 35.44
C LYS A 277 -32.37 -18.94 35.15
N ASP A 278 -32.19 -17.67 35.51
CA ASP A 278 -30.92 -17.03 35.81
C ASP A 278 -30.01 -17.97 36.61
N SER A 279 -28.86 -18.27 36.03
CA SER A 279 -27.71 -18.80 36.76
C SER A 279 -26.45 -18.16 36.18
N PRO A 280 -25.61 -17.52 37.01
CA PRO A 280 -24.42 -16.86 36.52
C PRO A 280 -23.48 -17.89 35.88
N PRO A 281 -22.80 -17.55 34.76
CA PRO A 281 -21.96 -18.49 34.05
C PRO A 281 -20.80 -18.93 34.95
N ARG A 282 -20.82 -20.22 35.27
CA ARG A 282 -19.76 -20.94 36.01
C ARG A 282 -18.45 -20.74 35.24
N GLN A 283 -17.53 -19.96 35.81
CA GLN A 283 -16.21 -19.72 35.24
C GLN A 283 -15.51 -21.06 34.99
N GLN A 284 -15.49 -21.49 33.73
CA GLN A 284 -14.78 -22.68 33.32
C GLN A 284 -13.30 -22.49 33.63
N LYS A 285 -12.81 -23.27 34.58
CA LYS A 285 -11.40 -23.42 34.96
C LYS A 285 -10.60 -23.63 33.67
N ARG A 286 -9.95 -22.57 33.18
CA ARG A 286 -9.13 -22.61 31.96
C ARG A 286 -8.06 -23.67 32.17
N LYS A 287 -8.16 -24.78 31.43
CA LYS A 287 -7.14 -25.83 31.40
C LYS A 287 -5.82 -25.14 31.09
N SER A 288 -4.85 -25.27 31.98
CA SER A 288 -3.50 -24.74 31.76
C SER A 288 -2.97 -25.26 30.43
N PRO A 289 -2.36 -24.40 29.59
CA PRO A 289 -1.85 -24.81 28.29
C PRO A 289 -0.84 -25.93 28.50
N ARG A 290 -1.12 -27.09 27.90
CA ARG A 290 -0.24 -28.25 27.91
C ARG A 290 1.10 -27.80 27.32
N THR A 291 2.16 -27.87 28.13
CA THR A 291 3.53 -27.61 27.68
C THR A 291 3.89 -28.63 26.60
N THR A 292 3.80 -28.24 25.34
CA THR A 292 4.31 -29.02 24.22
C THR A 292 5.82 -29.14 24.37
N LYS A 293 6.31 -30.37 24.52
CA LYS A 293 7.74 -30.67 24.50
C LYS A 293 8.29 -30.20 23.15
N VAL A 294 9.09 -29.15 23.18
CA VAL A 294 9.76 -28.63 21.98
C VAL A 294 10.90 -29.58 21.66
N THR A 295 10.74 -30.38 20.62
CA THR A 295 11.82 -31.23 20.09
C THR A 295 12.99 -30.32 19.66
N PRO A 296 14.24 -30.62 20.05
CA PRO A 296 15.38 -29.85 19.59
C PRO A 296 15.42 -29.88 18.06
N ALA A 297 15.53 -28.71 17.45
CA ALA A 297 15.52 -28.61 16.00
C ALA A 297 16.79 -29.26 15.42
N ARG A 298 16.66 -29.94 14.27
CA ARG A 298 17.79 -30.59 13.59
C ARG A 298 18.91 -29.57 13.31
N PRO A 299 20.19 -29.96 13.49
CA PRO A 299 21.32 -29.14 13.06
C PRO A 299 21.25 -28.90 11.55
N VAL A 300 21.49 -27.66 11.13
CA VAL A 300 21.56 -27.23 9.73
C VAL A 300 23.03 -27.07 9.36
N ALA A 301 23.42 -27.53 8.17
CA ALA A 301 24.79 -27.34 7.67
C ALA A 301 25.12 -25.84 7.60
N ASP A 302 26.34 -25.48 7.97
CA ASP A 302 26.88 -24.12 7.92
C ASP A 302 26.15 -23.08 8.80
N GLU A 303 25.15 -23.48 9.60
CA GLU A 303 24.43 -22.59 10.53
C GLU A 303 25.40 -21.98 11.57
N GLU A 304 26.35 -22.76 12.07
CA GLU A 304 27.35 -22.32 13.04
C GLU A 304 28.29 -21.24 12.48
N GLU A 305 28.68 -21.34 11.21
CA GLU A 305 29.56 -20.35 10.56
C GLU A 305 28.87 -19.00 10.42
N VAL A 306 27.59 -19.00 10.06
CA VAL A 306 26.77 -17.77 10.02
C VAL A 306 26.64 -17.16 11.42
N TRP A 307 26.43 -17.99 12.45
CA TRP A 307 26.37 -17.51 13.83
C TRP A 307 27.71 -16.96 14.33
N ALA A 308 28.84 -17.54 13.91
CA ALA A 308 30.16 -17.00 14.20
C ALA A 308 30.33 -15.60 13.60
N ALA A 309 29.89 -15.39 12.35
CA ALA A 309 29.90 -14.07 11.70
C ALA A 309 28.96 -13.05 12.38
N LEU A 310 27.81 -13.49 12.90
CA LEU A 310 26.87 -12.65 13.65
C LEU A 310 27.33 -12.33 15.07
N GLY A 311 28.24 -13.12 15.65
CA GLY A 311 28.70 -13.00 17.03
C GLY A 311 29.18 -11.59 17.41
N PRO A 312 30.13 -10.99 16.66
CA PRO A 312 30.60 -9.63 16.91
C PRO A 312 29.47 -8.60 16.85
N VAL A 313 28.63 -8.67 15.82
CA VAL A 313 27.51 -7.73 15.64
C VAL A 313 26.52 -7.82 16.80
N LEU A 314 26.17 -9.03 17.23
CA LEU A 314 25.23 -9.24 18.34
C LEU A 314 25.80 -8.73 19.67
N ALA A 315 27.11 -8.86 19.87
CA ALA A 315 27.79 -8.29 21.03
C ALA A 315 27.74 -6.75 21.02
N GLU A 316 27.95 -6.11 19.86
CA GLU A 316 27.82 -4.66 19.70
C GLU A 316 26.41 -4.16 20.08
N VAL A 317 25.36 -4.91 19.72
CA VAL A 317 23.99 -4.57 20.09
C VAL A 317 23.60 -4.99 21.52
N GLY A 318 24.55 -5.41 22.35
CA GLY A 318 24.30 -5.79 23.74
C GLY A 318 23.52 -7.10 23.92
N THR A 319 23.51 -7.96 22.90
CA THR A 319 22.96 -9.32 23.06
C THR A 319 23.98 -10.19 23.81
N ARG A 320 23.51 -10.98 24.79
CA ARG A 320 24.38 -11.89 25.54
C ARG A 320 25.07 -12.89 24.61
N GLN A 321 26.37 -13.07 24.77
CA GLN A 321 27.15 -14.06 24.01
C GLN A 321 26.51 -15.45 24.06
N GLY A 322 26.53 -16.17 22.94
CA GLY A 322 25.89 -17.49 22.79
C GLY A 322 24.36 -17.46 22.66
N THR A 323 23.71 -16.31 22.85
CA THR A 323 22.25 -16.20 22.63
C THR A 323 21.94 -16.17 21.15
N ARG A 324 21.03 -17.04 20.71
CA ARG A 324 20.51 -17.09 19.33
C ARG A 324 19.05 -16.67 19.31
N PRO A 325 18.74 -15.36 19.14
CA PRO A 325 17.37 -14.88 19.14
C PRO A 325 16.50 -15.64 18.12
N ALA A 326 15.27 -16.00 18.50
CA ALA A 326 14.40 -16.84 17.68
C ALA A 326 14.16 -16.25 16.27
N THR A 327 13.93 -14.93 16.18
CA THR A 327 13.75 -14.21 14.92
C THR A 327 14.97 -14.36 14.00
N LEU A 328 16.17 -14.19 14.54
CA LEU A 328 17.40 -14.27 13.78
C LEU A 328 17.72 -15.72 13.39
N ARG A 329 17.41 -16.69 14.26
CA ARG A 329 17.52 -18.13 13.94
C ARG A 329 16.62 -18.52 12.77
N LYS A 330 15.38 -18.03 12.73
CA LYS A 330 14.48 -18.24 11.59
C LYS A 330 15.08 -17.63 10.31
N ALA A 331 15.64 -16.43 10.40
CA ALA A 331 16.26 -15.74 9.26
C ALA A 331 17.51 -16.46 8.74
N VAL A 332 18.41 -16.92 9.62
CA VAL A 332 19.61 -17.69 9.25
C VAL A 332 19.21 -19.00 8.56
N ARG A 333 18.24 -19.73 9.11
CA ARG A 333 17.78 -20.97 8.49
C ARG A 333 17.10 -20.74 7.15
N LEU A 334 16.30 -19.68 7.03
CA LEU A 334 15.70 -19.30 5.75
C LEU A 334 16.79 -18.98 4.72
N LEU A 335 17.81 -18.19 5.08
CA LEU A 335 18.93 -17.84 4.21
C LEU A 335 19.67 -19.09 3.67
N LEU A 336 19.85 -20.09 4.53
CA LEU A 336 20.48 -21.37 4.19
C LEU A 336 19.54 -22.35 3.47
N GLY A 337 18.32 -21.94 3.08
CA GLY A 337 17.35 -22.78 2.38
C GLY A 337 16.66 -23.84 3.25
N HIS A 338 16.65 -23.63 4.57
CA HIS A 338 15.96 -24.48 5.54
C HIS A 338 14.73 -23.77 6.09
N ASN A 339 13.76 -23.51 5.22
CA ASN A 339 12.49 -22.94 5.64
C ASN A 339 11.65 -23.98 6.40
N THR A 340 11.11 -23.61 7.56
CA THR A 340 10.17 -24.45 8.31
C THR A 340 8.73 -24.26 7.85
N ASP A 341 8.48 -23.27 7.01
CA ASP A 341 7.15 -23.00 6.44
C ASP A 341 6.89 -23.90 5.23
N VAL A 342 5.62 -24.20 4.96
CA VAL A 342 5.19 -25.09 3.86
C VAL A 342 5.38 -24.41 2.49
N ARG A 343 5.49 -23.08 2.48
CA ARG A 343 5.64 -22.28 1.26
C ARG A 343 7.09 -22.26 0.80
N SER A 344 7.34 -22.77 -0.41
CA SER A 344 8.63 -22.64 -1.08
C SER A 344 8.95 -21.17 -1.34
N THR A 345 10.11 -20.73 -0.87
CA THR A 345 10.68 -19.40 -1.08
C THR A 345 11.84 -19.46 -2.08
N ALA A 346 12.32 -18.29 -2.53
CA ALA A 346 13.51 -18.18 -3.37
C ALA A 346 14.75 -18.85 -2.76
N PHE A 347 14.88 -18.79 -1.44
CA PHE A 347 16.00 -19.37 -0.70
C PHE A 347 15.98 -20.89 -0.67
N ASP A 348 14.79 -21.51 -0.79
CA ASP A 348 14.68 -22.97 -0.87
C ASP A 348 15.18 -23.49 -2.23
N ALA A 349 15.00 -22.72 -3.29
CA ALA A 349 15.50 -23.05 -4.63
C ALA A 349 17.01 -22.73 -4.80
N TYR A 350 17.48 -21.70 -4.10
CA TYR A 350 18.85 -21.20 -4.20
C TYR A 350 19.40 -20.89 -2.79
N PRO A 351 19.80 -21.92 -2.01
CA PRO A 351 20.32 -21.71 -0.66
C PRO A 351 21.59 -20.85 -0.71
N ARG A 352 21.71 -19.89 0.21
CA ARG A 352 22.91 -19.06 0.32
C ARG A 352 23.93 -19.74 1.23
N ARG A 353 25.20 -19.52 0.93
CA ARG A 353 26.34 -19.93 1.76
C ARG A 353 26.69 -18.87 2.83
N PRO A 354 27.46 -19.21 3.88
CA PRO A 354 27.85 -18.28 4.94
C PRO A 354 28.53 -16.99 4.46
N GLU A 355 29.29 -17.04 3.35
CA GLU A 355 29.95 -15.87 2.79
C GLU A 355 28.94 -14.80 2.35
N HIS A 356 27.78 -15.22 1.85
CA HIS A 356 26.69 -14.31 1.49
C HIS A 356 26.05 -13.69 2.73
N ALA A 357 25.96 -14.42 3.84
CA ALA A 357 25.48 -13.88 5.10
C ALA A 357 26.39 -12.75 5.60
N LEU A 358 27.71 -12.99 5.57
CA LEU A 358 28.71 -11.98 5.93
C LEU A 358 28.65 -10.77 5.00
N ALA A 359 28.54 -10.99 3.69
CA ALA A 359 28.44 -9.90 2.72
C ALA A 359 27.16 -9.07 2.91
N ARG A 360 26.02 -9.72 3.24
CA ARG A 360 24.76 -9.04 3.61
C ARG A 360 24.91 -8.24 4.89
N ILE A 361 25.56 -8.77 5.93
CA ILE A 361 25.84 -8.02 7.16
C ILE A 361 26.70 -6.79 6.82
N ASN A 362 27.80 -6.97 6.08
CA ASN A 362 28.68 -5.87 5.72
C ASN A 362 27.97 -4.77 4.92
N ARG A 363 27.19 -5.15 3.91
CA ARG A 363 26.51 -4.18 3.04
C ARG A 363 25.22 -3.62 3.65
N GLY A 364 24.48 -4.40 4.44
CA GLY A 364 23.16 -4.03 4.94
C GLY A 364 23.16 -3.46 6.36
N TRP A 365 24.02 -4.00 7.24
CA TRP A 365 24.19 -3.50 8.60
C TRP A 365 25.18 -2.33 8.63
N TYR A 366 26.44 -2.55 8.25
CA TYR A 366 27.48 -1.54 8.42
C TYR A 366 27.35 -0.36 7.45
N ARG A 367 27.02 -0.58 6.17
CA ARG A 367 26.77 0.54 5.22
C ARG A 367 25.62 1.44 5.66
N ALA A 368 24.65 0.86 6.37
CA ALA A 368 23.52 1.59 6.89
C ALA A 368 23.82 2.27 8.23
N GLN A 369 25.08 2.32 8.68
CA GLN A 369 25.48 2.83 10.00
C GLN A 369 24.72 2.12 11.14
N GLY A 370 24.60 0.80 11.01
CA GLY A 370 23.85 -0.05 11.94
C GLY A 370 24.27 0.15 13.40
N PRO A 371 25.57 0.09 13.75
CA PRO A 371 26.02 0.29 15.12
C PRO A 371 25.62 1.65 15.70
N GLU A 372 25.84 2.73 14.94
CA GLU A 372 25.52 4.09 15.39
C GLU A 372 24.02 4.30 15.55
N ARG A 373 23.21 3.87 14.56
CA ARG A 373 21.76 4.04 14.57
C ARG A 373 21.02 3.12 15.54
N ALA A 374 21.67 2.05 15.97
CA ALA A 374 21.16 1.13 16.99
C ALA A 374 21.60 1.51 18.41
N ALA A 375 22.51 2.48 18.55
CA ALA A 375 22.96 2.96 19.84
C ALA A 375 21.78 3.54 20.64
N LYS A 376 21.83 3.35 21.96
CA LYS A 376 20.72 3.73 22.87
C LYS A 376 20.48 5.23 22.91
N ASP A 377 21.52 6.01 22.66
CA ASP A 377 21.57 7.48 22.67
C ASP A 377 21.36 8.10 21.29
N TYR A 378 21.14 7.29 20.25
CA TYR A 378 20.83 7.79 18.91
C TYR A 378 19.38 8.30 18.82
N ASP A 379 19.21 9.61 18.66
CA ASP A 379 17.89 10.27 18.53
C ASP A 379 17.58 10.73 17.09
N GLY A 380 18.29 10.18 16.10
CA GLY A 380 18.02 10.46 14.69
C GLY A 380 16.66 9.92 14.23
N PRO A 381 16.02 10.55 13.22
CA PRO A 381 14.71 10.12 12.71
C PRO A 381 14.71 8.70 12.14
N ASP A 382 15.89 8.16 11.83
CA ASP A 382 16.15 6.86 11.24
C ASP A 382 16.71 5.83 12.24
N ALA A 383 16.51 6.04 13.55
CA ALA A 383 16.96 5.11 14.60
C ALA A 383 16.49 3.65 14.39
N ILE A 384 17.42 2.69 14.53
CA ILE A 384 17.13 1.25 14.47
C ILE A 384 16.67 0.77 15.84
N ARG A 385 15.37 0.94 16.11
CA ARG A 385 14.76 0.59 17.42
C ARG A 385 14.76 -0.90 17.75
N ARG A 386 14.93 -1.78 16.75
CA ARG A 386 14.91 -3.25 16.91
C ARG A 386 16.06 -3.88 16.13
N PRO A 387 17.29 -3.82 16.64
CA PRO A 387 18.48 -4.23 15.90
C PRO A 387 18.46 -5.69 15.44
N VAL A 388 18.03 -6.61 16.31
CA VAL A 388 17.88 -8.04 15.96
C VAL A 388 16.86 -8.25 14.84
N GLY A 389 15.76 -7.50 14.85
CA GLY A 389 14.76 -7.55 13.78
C GLY A 389 15.25 -6.96 12.47
N TYR A 390 16.04 -5.89 12.54
CA TYR A 390 16.70 -5.30 11.38
C TYR A 390 17.74 -6.26 10.77
N LEU A 391 18.59 -6.89 11.58
CA LEU A 391 19.53 -7.92 11.11
C LEU A 391 18.82 -9.11 10.44
N ALA A 392 17.71 -9.58 11.03
CA ALA A 392 16.89 -10.61 10.40
C ALA A 392 16.35 -10.17 9.03
N THR A 393 15.98 -8.89 8.89
CA THR A 393 15.54 -8.30 7.62
C THR A 393 16.70 -8.22 6.63
N VAL A 394 17.88 -7.76 7.03
CA VAL A 394 19.09 -7.71 6.19
C VAL A 394 19.45 -9.10 5.63
N LEU A 395 19.36 -10.13 6.47
CA LEU A 395 19.66 -11.50 6.04
C LEU A 395 18.61 -12.08 5.08
N THR A 396 17.36 -11.62 5.12
CA THR A 396 16.26 -12.24 4.35
C THR A 396 15.69 -11.36 3.24
N ALA A 397 16.06 -10.08 3.19
CA ALA A 397 15.60 -9.16 2.16
C ALA A 397 16.15 -9.55 0.79
N GLN A 398 15.27 -9.78 -0.17
CA GLN A 398 15.67 -10.05 -1.55
C GLN A 398 15.67 -8.74 -2.32
N GLU A 399 16.85 -8.13 -2.52
CA GLU A 399 16.96 -6.87 -3.27
C GLU A 399 16.65 -7.04 -4.76
N CYS A 400 16.85 -8.22 -5.35
CA CYS A 400 16.68 -8.47 -6.79
C CYS A 400 15.47 -9.34 -7.11
N ILE A 401 14.74 -9.00 -8.18
CA ILE A 401 13.57 -9.77 -8.63
C ILE A 401 13.99 -11.18 -9.09
N ARG A 402 15.22 -11.36 -9.56
CA ARG A 402 15.80 -12.70 -9.78
C ARG A 402 16.13 -13.39 -8.45
N PRO A 403 15.49 -14.53 -8.13
CA PRO A 403 15.68 -15.24 -6.86
C PRO A 403 17.09 -15.82 -6.67
N GLU A 404 17.79 -16.12 -7.76
CA GLU A 404 19.16 -16.61 -7.78
C GLU A 404 20.21 -15.49 -7.72
N CYS A 405 19.81 -14.22 -7.77
CA CYS A 405 20.73 -13.10 -7.63
C CYS A 405 21.00 -12.79 -6.16
N GLU A 406 22.28 -12.68 -5.83
CA GLU A 406 22.78 -12.27 -4.52
C GLU A 406 23.77 -11.13 -4.71
N LEU A 407 23.46 -9.95 -4.16
CA LEU A 407 24.33 -8.77 -4.17
C LEU A 407 24.77 -8.27 -5.56
N GLY A 408 24.07 -8.69 -6.62
CA GLY A 408 24.42 -8.35 -8.01
C GLY A 408 25.12 -9.48 -8.76
N ILE A 409 25.29 -10.66 -8.17
CA ILE A 409 25.90 -11.84 -8.81
C ILE A 409 24.87 -12.97 -8.86
N LEU A 410 24.78 -13.70 -9.96
CA LEU A 410 23.92 -14.87 -10.09
C LEU A 410 24.60 -16.08 -9.46
N LEU A 411 23.98 -16.69 -8.46
CA LEU A 411 24.58 -17.80 -7.70
C LEU A 411 24.83 -19.07 -8.53
N THR A 412 24.06 -19.24 -9.60
CA THR A 412 24.16 -20.42 -10.48
C THR A 412 25.32 -20.33 -11.46
N THR A 413 25.64 -19.12 -11.95
CA THR A 413 26.65 -18.91 -13.01
C THR A 413 27.89 -18.17 -12.51
N GLY A 414 27.78 -17.41 -11.42
CA GLY A 414 28.81 -16.49 -10.95
C GLY A 414 28.90 -15.18 -11.75
N GLU A 415 28.02 -14.98 -12.75
CA GLU A 415 28.01 -13.79 -13.60
C GLU A 415 27.34 -12.60 -12.91
N GLU A 416 27.66 -11.39 -13.37
CA GLU A 416 26.99 -10.18 -12.94
C GLU A 416 25.53 -10.17 -13.39
N CYS A 417 24.65 -9.68 -12.52
CA CYS A 417 23.23 -9.64 -12.74
C CYS A 417 22.85 -8.35 -13.46
N ALA A 418 22.53 -8.46 -14.74
CA ALA A 418 22.11 -7.35 -15.59
C ALA A 418 20.95 -6.50 -15.01
N GLU A 419 20.03 -7.10 -14.24
CA GLU A 419 18.96 -6.35 -13.57
C GLU A 419 19.44 -5.51 -12.37
N CYS A 420 20.46 -5.99 -11.66
CA CYS A 420 21.10 -5.23 -10.59
C CYS A 420 21.95 -4.09 -11.16
N GLU A 421 22.65 -4.33 -12.27
CA GLU A 421 23.37 -3.29 -13.02
C GLU A 421 22.41 -2.22 -13.55
N GLY A 422 21.33 -2.63 -14.22
CA GLY A 422 20.31 -1.70 -14.72
C GLY A 422 19.75 -0.82 -13.62
N ARG A 423 19.39 -1.40 -12.46
CA ARG A 423 18.89 -0.63 -11.31
C ARG A 423 19.97 0.22 -10.65
N ALA A 424 21.24 -0.19 -10.70
CA ALA A 424 22.35 0.66 -10.25
C ALA A 424 22.49 1.88 -11.15
N ALA A 425 22.40 1.71 -12.47
CA ALA A 425 22.39 2.80 -13.44
C ALA A 425 21.16 3.72 -13.27
N GLU A 426 19.97 3.17 -13.02
CA GLU A 426 18.78 3.98 -12.74
C GLU A 426 18.95 4.83 -11.46
N ARG A 427 19.55 4.25 -10.41
CA ARG A 427 19.85 5.01 -9.18
C ARG A 427 20.87 6.13 -9.42
N THR A 428 21.89 5.91 -10.24
CA THR A 428 22.86 6.98 -10.56
C THR A 428 22.21 8.07 -11.40
N VAL A 429 21.39 7.72 -12.40
CA VAL A 429 20.63 8.71 -13.20
C VAL A 429 19.67 9.51 -12.31
N THR A 430 18.94 8.84 -11.41
CA THR A 430 18.00 9.50 -10.48
C THR A 430 18.75 10.43 -9.52
N ALA A 431 19.90 9.99 -8.98
CA ALA A 431 20.72 10.82 -8.10
C ALA A 431 21.31 12.05 -8.81
N LEU A 432 21.73 11.89 -10.08
CA LEU A 432 22.17 13.00 -10.91
C LEU A 432 21.03 13.97 -11.22
N GLY A 433 19.84 13.45 -11.53
CA GLY A 433 18.63 14.26 -11.71
C GLY A 433 18.30 15.09 -10.48
N ALA A 434 18.24 14.46 -9.29
CA ALA A 434 17.98 15.15 -8.03
C ALA A 434 19.05 16.21 -7.70
N ARG A 435 20.32 15.94 -8.03
CA ARG A 435 21.41 16.92 -7.86
C ARG A 435 21.23 18.13 -8.78
N LEU A 436 20.90 17.89 -10.05
CA LEU A 436 20.62 18.96 -11.01
C LEU A 436 19.40 19.78 -10.60
N GLU A 437 18.32 19.14 -10.15
CA GLU A 437 17.15 19.83 -9.62
C GLU A 437 17.50 20.72 -8.42
N ALA A 438 18.26 20.20 -7.46
CA ALA A 438 18.72 20.97 -6.30
C ALA A 438 19.58 22.17 -6.72
N GLU A 439 20.50 22.00 -7.68
CA GLU A 439 21.33 23.08 -8.22
C GLU A 439 20.47 24.13 -8.94
N THR A 440 19.49 23.72 -9.75
CA THR A 440 18.56 24.65 -10.41
C THR A 440 17.69 25.41 -9.41
N ALA A 441 17.23 24.76 -8.34
CA ALA A 441 16.47 25.39 -7.27
C ALA A 441 17.33 26.40 -6.50
N GLN A 442 18.60 26.07 -6.24
CA GLN A 442 19.54 26.99 -5.61
C GLN A 442 19.78 28.24 -6.48
N LEU A 443 20.05 28.05 -7.78
CA LEU A 443 20.22 29.16 -8.72
C LEU A 443 18.96 30.04 -8.84
N ALA A 444 17.77 29.44 -8.78
CA ALA A 444 16.50 30.17 -8.78
C ALA A 444 16.34 30.99 -7.49
N ALA A 445 16.65 30.41 -6.33
CA ALA A 445 16.61 31.11 -5.05
C ALA A 445 17.62 32.26 -4.99
N GLU A 446 18.82 32.07 -5.53
CA GLU A 446 19.83 33.13 -5.65
C GLU A 446 19.38 34.29 -6.54
N ARG A 447 18.71 34.00 -7.68
CA ARG A 447 18.11 35.06 -8.51
C ARG A 447 17.01 35.83 -7.78
N GLN A 448 16.11 35.13 -7.11
CA GLN A 448 15.05 35.76 -6.32
C GLN A 448 15.62 36.64 -5.20
N ALA A 449 16.69 36.19 -4.53
CA ALA A 449 17.36 36.98 -3.52
C ALA A 449 18.00 38.26 -4.10
N ARG A 450 18.61 38.18 -5.28
CA ARG A 450 19.16 39.36 -5.99
C ARG A 450 18.04 40.33 -6.40
N GLU A 451 16.96 39.84 -6.99
CA GLU A 451 15.81 40.66 -7.38
C GLU A 451 15.17 41.34 -6.16
N ALA A 452 15.07 40.64 -5.03
CA ALA A 452 14.56 41.20 -3.78
C ALA A 452 15.49 42.30 -3.23
N ALA A 453 16.81 42.10 -3.29
CA ALA A 453 17.79 43.11 -2.89
C ALA A 453 17.71 44.35 -3.80
N GLU A 454 17.63 44.16 -5.13
CA GLU A 454 17.46 45.28 -6.08
C GLU A 454 16.13 46.03 -5.89
N GLN A 455 15.06 45.33 -5.52
CA GLN A 455 13.79 45.98 -5.17
C GLN A 455 13.88 46.77 -3.88
N GLN A 456 14.60 46.24 -2.88
CA GLN A 456 14.85 46.95 -1.64
C GLN A 456 15.70 48.20 -1.88
N ASP A 457 16.80 48.09 -2.63
CA ASP A 457 17.64 49.24 -3.02
C ASP A 457 16.82 50.29 -3.78
N ARG A 458 15.92 49.87 -4.69
CA ARG A 458 15.01 50.79 -5.39
C ARG A 458 14.04 51.49 -4.44
N ARG A 459 13.52 50.80 -3.42
CA ARG A 459 12.66 51.41 -2.39
C ARG A 459 13.45 52.41 -1.55
N GLU A 460 14.65 52.03 -1.10
CA GLU A 460 15.53 52.91 -0.32
C GLU A 460 15.95 54.14 -1.12
N GLN A 461 16.26 53.99 -2.42
CA GLN A 461 16.51 55.13 -3.30
C GLN A 461 15.27 56.01 -3.43
N HIS A 462 14.08 55.43 -3.67
CA HIS A 462 12.83 56.18 -3.75
C HIS A 462 12.56 57.00 -2.47
N ASP A 463 12.82 56.39 -1.29
CA ASP A 463 12.67 57.05 0.01
C ASP A 463 13.75 58.12 0.24
N ALA A 464 15.01 57.86 -0.13
CA ALA A 464 16.14 58.77 0.03
C ALA A 464 16.07 60.00 -0.89
N PHE A 465 15.53 59.85 -2.11
CA PHE A 465 15.21 60.98 -2.97
C PHE A 465 14.08 61.84 -2.42
N GLY A 466 13.47 61.43 -1.30
CA GLY A 466 12.51 62.23 -0.55
C GLY A 466 11.38 62.73 -1.44
N LEU A 467 11.07 62.00 -2.52
CA LEU A 467 9.93 62.31 -3.35
C LEU A 467 8.75 62.09 -2.41
N PRO A 468 8.09 63.17 -1.94
CA PRO A 468 7.05 63.04 -0.95
C PRO A 468 6.06 62.06 -1.51
N GLU A 469 5.86 60.93 -0.82
CA GLU A 469 4.91 59.88 -1.15
C GLU A 469 3.64 60.62 -1.59
N GLN A 470 3.39 60.68 -2.90
CA GLN A 470 2.37 61.57 -3.44
C GLN A 470 1.02 60.91 -3.14
N ARG A 471 0.63 61.00 -1.87
CA ARG A 471 -0.60 60.47 -1.31
C ARG A 471 -1.71 61.03 -2.15
N ALA A 472 -2.52 60.13 -2.70
CA ALA A 472 -3.75 60.51 -3.36
C ALA A 472 -4.57 61.32 -2.35
N THR A 473 -4.78 62.59 -2.66
CA THR A 473 -5.38 63.57 -1.76
C THR A 473 -6.89 63.59 -1.86
N TRP A 474 -7.49 62.90 -2.84
CA TRP A 474 -8.94 62.89 -3.08
C TRP A 474 -9.39 61.69 -3.93
N ARG A 475 -10.70 61.37 -3.86
CA ARG A 475 -11.34 60.25 -4.56
C ARG A 475 -12.62 60.70 -5.26
N CYS A 476 -12.80 60.29 -6.51
CA CYS A 476 -13.99 60.59 -7.30
C CYS A 476 -15.26 60.03 -6.64
N ALA A 477 -16.23 60.90 -6.37
CA ALA A 477 -17.47 60.58 -5.66
C ALA A 477 -18.60 60.04 -6.55
N THR A 478 -18.39 59.95 -7.86
CA THR A 478 -19.39 59.34 -8.74
C THR A 478 -19.40 57.82 -8.55
N PRO A 479 -20.59 57.22 -8.33
CA PRO A 479 -20.74 55.84 -7.89
C PRO A 479 -20.20 54.79 -8.87
N THR A 480 -19.91 55.19 -10.11
CA THR A 480 -19.38 54.28 -11.14
C THR A 480 -17.88 54.46 -11.43
N CYS A 481 -17.21 55.50 -10.88
CA CYS A 481 -15.82 55.84 -11.26
C CYS A 481 -14.78 55.56 -10.17
N HIS A 482 -14.95 56.09 -8.95
CA HIS A 482 -14.06 55.89 -7.79
C HIS A 482 -12.54 56.07 -7.99
N ARG A 483 -12.07 56.64 -9.10
CA ARG A 483 -10.65 56.92 -9.35
C ARG A 483 -10.05 57.87 -8.28
N LEU A 484 -8.79 57.63 -7.93
CA LEU A 484 -7.98 58.42 -6.99
C LEU A 484 -7.13 59.45 -7.75
N GLY A 485 -7.00 60.69 -7.25
CA GLY A 485 -6.15 61.74 -7.85
C GLY A 485 -5.21 62.43 -6.85
N ARG A 486 -4.21 63.21 -7.35
CA ARG A 486 -3.17 63.92 -6.57
C ARG A 486 -3.37 65.45 -6.60
N GLY A 487 -2.78 66.20 -5.66
CA GLY A 487 -2.89 67.67 -5.57
C GLY A 487 -4.21 68.18 -4.97
N THR A 488 -4.53 69.48 -5.06
CA THR A 488 -5.76 70.02 -4.44
C THR A 488 -6.92 70.10 -5.43
N PRO A 489 -7.86 69.14 -5.36
CA PRO A 489 -9.23 69.37 -5.82
C PRO A 489 -10.27 68.52 -5.01
N PRO A 490 -11.56 68.66 -5.27
CA PRO A 490 -12.43 69.73 -4.77
C PRO A 490 -13.61 69.14 -3.96
N ASP A 491 -14.51 69.99 -3.47
CA ASP A 491 -15.74 69.57 -2.76
C ASP A 491 -16.81 69.05 -3.74
N VAL A 492 -16.66 67.77 -4.17
CA VAL A 492 -17.69 66.90 -4.82
C VAL A 492 -18.35 67.41 -6.13
N ARG A 493 -19.03 66.64 -7.02
CA ARG A 493 -18.90 65.23 -7.44
C ARG A 493 -18.35 65.22 -8.90
N LEU A 494 -17.40 64.33 -9.21
CA LEU A 494 -16.60 64.30 -10.48
C LEU A 494 -16.76 62.99 -11.27
N CYS A 495 -16.03 62.77 -12.39
CA CYS A 495 -16.52 62.31 -13.72
C CYS A 495 -17.04 63.55 -14.49
N GLY A 496 -17.04 63.72 -15.82
CA GLY A 496 -16.54 62.91 -16.92
C GLY A 496 -15.01 62.94 -17.00
N GLU A 497 -14.49 61.71 -16.96
CA GLU A 497 -13.12 61.27 -16.67
C GLU A 497 -12.33 62.24 -15.83
N CYS A 498 -12.31 61.91 -14.53
CA CYS A 498 -11.70 62.76 -13.53
C CYS A 498 -12.54 64.06 -13.57
N LEU A 499 -12.02 65.27 -13.67
CA LEU A 499 -12.66 66.24 -14.55
C LEU A 499 -11.49 66.82 -15.33
N GLU A 500 -11.00 65.94 -16.22
CA GLU A 500 -9.75 65.92 -17.01
C GLU A 500 -8.43 65.91 -16.21
N ASP A 501 -8.36 64.98 -15.27
CA ASP A 501 -7.28 64.60 -14.33
C ASP A 501 -6.39 65.72 -13.77
N ALA A 502 -6.89 66.84 -13.26
CA ALA A 502 -8.21 67.49 -13.43
C ALA A 502 -8.08 68.92 -12.95
N ARG A 503 -7.53 69.83 -13.74
CA ARG A 503 -6.99 69.68 -15.10
C ARG A 503 -5.50 69.37 -15.02
N LEU A 504 -5.02 68.27 -15.59
CA LEU A 504 -3.60 67.90 -15.81
C LEU A 504 -2.60 68.62 -14.90
N SER A 505 -2.49 68.18 -13.65
CA SER A 505 -1.40 68.64 -12.77
C SER A 505 -1.32 70.18 -12.63
N LEU A 506 -2.44 70.89 -12.90
CA LEU A 506 -2.56 72.31 -13.30
C LEU A 506 -1.21 73.01 -13.27
N HIS A 507 -0.47 72.69 -14.36
CA HIS A 507 0.92 72.99 -14.69
C HIS A 507 2.01 72.20 -13.93
N GLN A 508 2.68 71.28 -14.64
CA GLN A 508 3.89 70.52 -14.27
C GLN A 508 5.11 71.35 -13.79
N GLY A 509 4.97 72.64 -13.56
CA GLY A 509 6.11 73.52 -13.37
C GLY A 509 5.72 74.98 -13.26
N ALA A 510 5.99 75.58 -12.12
CA ALA A 510 6.86 76.75 -12.17
C ALA A 510 8.24 76.26 -11.70
N PRO A 511 9.12 75.74 -12.59
CA PRO A 511 10.54 75.83 -12.31
C PRO A 511 10.88 77.31 -12.27
N PHE A 512 11.67 77.69 -11.28
CA PHE A 512 12.67 78.70 -11.57
C PHE A 512 13.73 78.09 -12.47
#